data_AF-A0A350CBJ6-F1
#
_entry.id   AF-A0A350CBJ6-F1
#
_cell.length_a   1.000
_cell.length_b   1.000
_cell.length_c   1.000
_cell.angle_alpha   90.00
_cell.angle_beta   90.00
_cell.angle_gamma   90.00
#
_symmetry.space_group_name_H-M   'P 1'
#
loop_
_entity.id
_entity.type
_entity.pdbx_description
1 polymer ?
#
loop_
_entity_poly.entity_id
_entity_poly.type
_entity_poly.pdbx_seq_one_letter_code
_entity_poly.pdbx_strand_id
1 'polypeptide(L)'
;MLDGAELLAIAAPAREKARLAPAKMRELIWQLCQIQSLTVSQLAGLLNRHPEGIRNRFLSEMVREGVLLARYPDPTHPEQAYRANPDWEEGQSRIQTPAIDP
;
A
#
# COMPACT_ATOMS: atom_id res chain seq x y z
N MET A 1 -18.15 -6.31 -12.06
CA MET A 1 -16.70 -6.20 -12.32
C MET A 1 -16.31 -4.84 -11.79
N LEU A 2 -15.43 -4.76 -10.79
CA LEU A 2 -15.00 -3.47 -10.25
C LEU A 2 -13.98 -2.88 -11.23
N ASP A 3 -14.40 -1.81 -11.92
CA ASP A 3 -13.68 -1.22 -13.04
C ASP A 3 -12.48 -0.40 -12.54
N GLY A 4 -11.38 -0.37 -13.32
CA GLY A 4 -10.15 0.37 -12.98
C GLY A 4 -10.33 1.87 -12.69
N ALA A 5 -11.53 2.41 -12.92
CA ALA A 5 -11.94 3.75 -12.51
C ALA A 5 -11.89 3.97 -10.99
N GLU A 6 -12.25 2.98 -10.17
CA GLU A 6 -12.27 3.12 -8.71
C GLU A 6 -10.84 3.23 -8.13
N LEU A 7 -9.92 2.41 -8.66
CA LEU A 7 -8.49 2.49 -8.37
C LEU A 7 -7.90 3.85 -8.79
N LEU A 8 -8.30 4.36 -9.95
CA LEU A 8 -7.86 5.67 -10.43
C LEU A 8 -8.39 6.81 -9.55
N ALA A 9 -9.61 6.70 -9.01
CA ALA A 9 -10.18 7.69 -8.10
C ALA A 9 -9.38 7.76 -6.78
N ILE A 10 -8.97 6.61 -6.22
CA ILE A 10 -8.10 6.56 -5.04
C ILE A 10 -6.71 7.12 -5.36
N ALA A 11 -6.17 6.79 -6.55
CA ALA A 11 -4.86 7.28 -6.96
C ALA A 11 -4.85 8.75 -7.41
N ALA A 12 -6.01 9.36 -7.67
CA ALA A 12 -6.16 10.75 -8.13
C ALA A 12 -5.34 11.76 -7.30
N PRO A 13 -5.41 11.79 -5.95
CA PRO A 13 -4.61 12.70 -5.15
C PRO A 13 -3.10 12.56 -5.35
N ALA A 14 -2.58 11.35 -5.63
CA ALA A 14 -1.16 11.15 -5.93
C ALA A 14 -0.75 11.75 -7.28
N ARG A 15 -1.69 11.82 -8.23
CA ARG A 15 -1.49 12.39 -9.57
C ARG A 15 -1.65 13.91 -9.57
N GLU A 16 -2.65 14.41 -8.85
CA GLU A 16 -2.96 15.83 -8.77
C GLU A 16 -1.93 16.61 -7.93
N LYS A 17 -1.41 16.00 -6.85
CA LYS A 17 -0.38 16.63 -6.02
C LYS A 17 1.01 16.14 -6.41
N ALA A 18 1.80 17.04 -7.00
CA ALA A 18 3.21 16.80 -7.31
C ALA A 18 4.04 16.39 -6.08
N ARG A 19 3.70 16.92 -4.89
CA ARG A 19 4.27 16.53 -3.61
C ARG A 19 3.20 15.96 -2.68
N LEU A 20 3.09 14.63 -2.67
CA LEU A 20 2.31 13.92 -1.66
C LEU A 20 3.22 13.56 -0.48
N ALA A 21 2.71 13.72 0.74
CA ALA A 21 3.42 13.25 1.92
C ALA A 21 3.61 11.72 1.82
N PRO A 22 4.77 11.19 2.24
CA PRO A 22 5.04 9.74 2.18
C PRO A 22 4.01 8.92 2.96
N ALA A 23 3.49 9.46 4.08
CA ALA A 23 2.41 8.83 4.85
C ALA A 23 1.13 8.68 4.02
N LYS A 24 0.73 9.73 3.28
CA LYS A 24 -0.46 9.68 2.42
C LYS A 24 -0.25 8.74 1.23
N MET A 25 0.97 8.68 0.68
CA MET A 25 1.29 7.73 -0.39
C MET A 25 1.16 6.27 0.07
N ARG A 26 1.63 5.95 1.28
CA ARG A 26 1.44 4.63 1.91
C ARG A 26 -0.04 4.28 2.05
N GLU A 27 -0.84 5.23 2.54
CA GLU A 27 -2.30 5.05 2.70
C GLU A 27 -2.98 4.72 1.36
N LEU A 28 -2.64 5.46 0.30
CA LEU A 28 -3.18 5.19 -1.04
C LEU A 28 -2.77 3.80 -1.55
N ILE A 29 -1.50 3.41 -1.39
CA ILE A 29 -1.04 2.07 -1.77
C ILE A 29 -1.83 0.99 -1.03
N TRP A 30 -2.05 1.17 0.28
CA TRP A 30 -2.81 0.23 1.09
C TRP A 30 -4.27 0.15 0.64
N GLN A 31 -4.97 1.28 0.42
CA GLN A 31 -6.35 1.30 -0.10
C GLN A 31 -6.47 0.60 -1.45
N LEU A 32 -5.53 0.83 -2.37
CA LEU A 32 -5.49 0.14 -3.67
C LEU A 32 -5.31 -1.38 -3.50
N CYS A 33 -4.42 -1.78 -2.59
CA CYS A 33 -4.14 -3.18 -2.27
C CYS A 33 -5.24 -3.88 -1.46
N GLN A 34 -6.20 -3.13 -0.88
CA GLN A 34 -7.39 -3.68 -0.22
C GLN A 34 -8.44 -4.14 -1.22
N ILE A 35 -8.59 -3.43 -2.34
CA ILE A 35 -9.56 -3.78 -3.39
C ILE A 35 -9.11 -5.05 -4.10
N GLN A 36 -7.82 -5.12 -4.47
CA GLN A 36 -7.25 -6.29 -5.14
C GLN A 36 -5.74 -6.39 -4.93
N SER A 37 -5.18 -7.58 -5.14
CA SER A 37 -3.73 -7.76 -5.18
C SER A 37 -3.15 -7.07 -6.40
N LEU A 38 -2.29 -6.07 -6.19
CA LEU A 38 -1.69 -5.27 -7.26
C LEU A 38 -0.19 -5.54 -7.35
N THR A 39 0.32 -5.55 -8.58
CA THR A 39 1.77 -5.60 -8.81
C THR A 39 2.40 -4.22 -8.67
N VAL A 40 3.71 -4.17 -8.49
CA VAL A 40 4.47 -2.91 -8.42
C VAL A 40 4.24 -2.05 -9.67
N SER A 41 4.13 -2.68 -10.84
CA SER A 41 3.91 -1.99 -12.12
C SER A 41 2.52 -1.37 -12.21
N GLN A 42 1.50 -2.04 -11.66
CA GLN A 42 0.13 -1.48 -11.59
C GLN A 42 0.08 -0.29 -10.63
N LEU A 43 0.67 -0.42 -9.44
CA LEU A 43 0.76 0.68 -8.47
C LEU A 43 1.52 1.88 -9.07
N ALA A 44 2.63 1.62 -9.75
CA ALA A 44 3.41 2.64 -10.46
C ALA A 44 2.59 3.37 -11.54
N GLY A 45 1.83 2.64 -12.34
CA GLY A 45 0.95 3.20 -13.36
C GLY A 45 -0.18 4.04 -12.77
N LEU A 46 -0.82 3.55 -11.71
CA LEU A 46 -1.92 4.25 -11.03
C LEU A 46 -1.44 5.55 -10.37
N LEU A 47 -0.31 5.48 -9.64
CA LEU A 47 0.24 6.61 -8.89
C LEU A 47 1.10 7.54 -9.77
N ASN A 48 1.38 7.14 -11.01
CA ASN A 48 2.29 7.82 -11.94
C ASN A 48 3.67 8.08 -11.30
N ARG A 49 4.28 7.01 -10.79
CA ARG A 49 5.56 7.01 -10.08
C ARG A 49 6.42 5.82 -10.47
N HIS A 50 7.71 5.88 -10.19
CA HIS A 50 8.65 4.83 -10.56
C HIS A 50 8.44 3.56 -9.71
N PRO A 51 8.35 2.36 -10.33
CA PRO A 51 8.09 1.11 -9.62
C PRO A 51 9.16 0.78 -8.58
N GLU A 52 10.45 0.95 -8.91
CA GLU A 52 11.53 0.70 -7.95
C GLU A 52 11.48 1.62 -6.72
N GLY A 53 11.13 2.89 -6.93
CA GLY A 53 10.99 3.86 -5.85
C GLY A 53 9.85 3.48 -4.90
N ILE A 54 8.73 3.00 -5.45
CA ILE A 54 7.61 2.52 -4.63
C ILE A 54 8.01 1.26 -3.86
N ARG A 55 8.67 0.32 -4.53
CA ARG A 55 9.11 -0.94 -3.93
C ARG A 55 10.01 -0.71 -2.72
N ASN A 56 11.15 -0.06 -2.91
CA ASN A 56 12.14 0.08 -1.83
C ASN A 56 11.68 1.01 -0.72
N ARG A 57 10.90 2.05 -1.04
CA ARG A 57 10.55 3.10 -0.07
C ARG A 57 9.25 2.87 0.66
N PHE A 58 8.28 2.20 0.03
CA PHE A 58 6.95 1.99 0.60
C PHE A 58 6.65 0.52 0.78
N LEU A 59 6.73 -0.31 -0.27
CA LEU A 59 6.32 -1.72 -0.19
C LEU A 59 7.21 -2.50 0.79
N SER A 60 8.53 -2.35 0.73
CA SER A 60 9.45 -3.03 1.64
C SER A 60 9.19 -2.66 3.11
N GLU A 61 8.97 -1.37 3.40
CA GLU A 61 8.65 -0.92 4.76
C GLU A 61 7.27 -1.42 5.21
N MET A 62 6.25 -1.33 4.35
CA MET A 62 4.90 -1.77 4.68
C MET A 62 4.78 -3.29 4.87
N VAL A 63 5.56 -4.08 4.12
CA VAL A 63 5.65 -5.54 4.33
C VAL A 63 6.36 -5.85 5.65
N ARG A 64 7.42 -5.11 5.96
CA ARG A 64 8.15 -5.25 7.22
C ARG A 64 7.32 -4.82 8.44
N GLU A 65 6.47 -3.80 8.28
CA GLU A 65 5.49 -3.35 9.27
C GLU A 65 4.27 -4.30 9.39
N GLY A 66 4.09 -5.24 8.46
CA GLY A 66 2.93 -6.14 8.43
C GLY A 66 1.64 -5.52 7.87
N VAL A 67 1.73 -4.33 7.26
CA VAL A 67 0.62 -3.62 6.61
C VAL A 67 0.23 -4.28 5.28
N LEU A 68 1.23 -4.75 4.53
CA LEU A 68 1.06 -5.44 3.26
C LEU A 68 1.62 -6.84 3.33
N LEU A 69 1.01 -7.76 2.60
CA LEU A 69 1.51 -9.11 2.42
C LEU A 69 2.06 -9.24 1.00
N ALA A 70 3.35 -9.56 0.90
CA ALA A 70 3.97 -9.95 -0.35
C ALA A 70 3.54 -11.39 -0.70
N ARG A 71 3.18 -11.62 -1.95
CA ARG A 71 2.80 -12.96 -2.42
C ARG A 71 3.99 -13.91 -2.47
N TYR A 72 5.17 -13.38 -2.80
CA TYR A 72 6.42 -14.13 -2.83
C TYR A 72 7.44 -13.53 -1.85
N PRO A 73 8.33 -14.35 -1.28
CA PRO A 73 9.42 -13.84 -0.46
C PRO A 73 10.41 -12.99 -1.27
N ASP A 74 10.66 -13.34 -2.54
CA ASP A 74 11.59 -12.56 -3.36
C ASP A 74 10.94 -11.27 -3.90
N PRO A 75 11.49 -10.10 -3.56
CA PRO A 75 10.93 -8.82 -4.01
C PRO A 75 11.08 -8.59 -5.52
N THR A 76 11.96 -9.33 -6.18
CA THR A 76 12.24 -9.23 -7.63
C THR A 76 11.44 -10.20 -8.48
N HIS A 77 10.57 -11.04 -7.89
CA HIS A 77 9.75 -11.96 -8.68
C HIS A 77 8.86 -11.18 -9.68
N PRO A 78 8.79 -11.60 -10.96
CA PRO A 78 7.96 -10.94 -11.96
C PRO A 78 6.46 -11.02 -11.64
N GLU A 79 6.05 -12.07 -10.92
CA GLU A 79 4.67 -12.27 -10.45
C GLU A 79 4.44 -11.72 -9.03
N GLN A 80 5.37 -10.90 -8.53
CA GLN A 80 5.24 -10.30 -7.21
C GLN A 80 4.04 -9.37 -7.17
N ALA A 81 3.10 -9.71 -6.29
CA ALA A 81 1.89 -8.95 -6.03
C ALA A 81 1.78 -8.68 -4.54
N TYR A 82 1.27 -7.50 -4.22
CA TYR A 82 1.07 -7.05 -2.85
C TYR A 82 -0.42 -6.92 -2.59
N ARG A 83 -0.84 -7.46 -1.46
CA ARG A 83 -2.21 -7.33 -0.95
C ARG A 83 -2.18 -6.64 0.40
N ALA A 84 -3.23 -5.91 0.74
CA ALA A 84 -3.40 -5.40 2.08
C ALA A 84 -3.47 -6.57 3.06
N ASN A 85 -2.80 -6.44 4.20
CA ASN A 85 -3.00 -7.38 5.29
C ASN A 85 -4.39 -7.09 5.89
N PRO A 86 -5.37 -8.01 5.83
CA PRO A 86 -6.69 -7.81 6.44
C PRO A 86 -6.62 -7.75 7.97
N ASP A 87 -5.54 -8.30 8.56
CA ASP A 87 -5.25 -8.26 10.00
C ASP A 87 -4.60 -6.93 10.42
N TRP A 88 -4.25 -6.07 9.45
CA TRP A 88 -3.78 -4.73 9.73
C TRP A 88 -4.97 -3.85 10.13
N GLU A 89 -5.22 -3.77 11.43
CA GLU A 89 -6.20 -2.86 12.01
C GLU A 89 -5.77 -1.40 11.71
N GLU A 90 -6.46 -0.79 10.75
CA GLU A 90 -6.34 0.64 10.45
C GLU A 90 -6.39 1.41 11.77
N GLY A 91 -5.42 2.28 12.04
CA GLY A 91 -5.26 2.97 13.32
C GLY A 91 -6.47 3.81 13.73
N GLN A 92 -7.47 3.16 14.32
CA GLN A 92 -8.68 3.77 14.89
C GLN A 92 -8.88 3.41 16.38
N SER A 93 -7.94 2.72 17.04
CA SER A 93 -7.97 2.63 18.50
C SER A 93 -6.56 2.57 19.07
N ARG A 94 -6.08 3.71 19.59
CA ARG A 94 -5.20 3.89 20.76
C ARG A 94 -4.61 5.32 20.73
N ILE A 95 -5.44 6.34 20.86
CA ILE A 95 -5.61 6.97 22.18
C ILE A 95 -6.35 6.03 23.15
N GLN A 96 -5.67 5.01 23.68
CA GLN A 96 -6.13 4.18 24.81
C GLN A 96 -4.99 3.24 25.21
N THR A 97 -4.25 3.57 26.27
CA THR A 97 -3.55 2.56 27.04
C THR A 97 -4.57 1.52 27.52
N PRO A 98 -4.26 0.23 27.51
CA PRO A 98 -4.36 -0.46 28.78
C PRO A 98 -2.98 -0.99 29.14
N ALA A 99 -2.55 -0.63 30.34
CA ALA A 99 -1.60 -1.43 31.07
C ALA A 99 -2.11 -2.88 31.07
N ILE A 100 -1.23 -3.81 30.75
CA ILE A 100 -1.08 -5.14 31.37
C ILE A 100 0.15 -5.74 30.70
N ASP A 101 1.28 -5.57 31.36
CA ASP A 101 2.34 -6.56 31.41
C ASP A 101 2.21 -7.27 32.78
N PRO A 102 2.52 -8.58 32.86
CA PRO A 102 2.07 -9.50 33.89
C PRO A 102 2.56 -9.24 35.33
#